data_AF-A0A8T1RVK4-F1
#
_entry.id   AF-A0A8T1RVK4-F1
#
_cell.length_a   1.000
_cell.length_b   1.000
_cell.length_c   1.000
_cell.angle_alpha   90.00
_cell.angle_beta   90.00
_cell.angle_gamma   90.00
#
_symmetry.space_group_name_H-M   'P 1'
#
loop_
_entity.id
_entity.type
_entity.pdbx_description
1 polymer ?
#
loop_
_entity_poly.entity_id
_entity_poly.type
_entity_poly.pdbx_seq_one_letter_code
_entity_poly.pdbx_strand_id
1 'polypeptide(L)'
;QTPQIIDDTVAAQGYFKVRLGHFLPDVELVSVSVGGRPFSRPEAEDRGFDPHEAPNPNGTRAFGLRVPFADPLVQQQYLHGPLRRYSLHLNYTLRLLSTGEAFTQAGLITCDVPDVVPPSFQGSCEAGALALLMTHGTLDRFWVPYVGERPLSQLAAPHSYRVSDDDRHFHLAVPLLAAGLVYE
;
A
#
# COMPACT_ATOMS: atom_id res chain seq x y z
N GLN A 1 30.81 11.50 9.77
CA GLN A 1 29.40 11.89 9.93
C GLN A 1 28.54 10.79 9.34
N THR A 2 27.55 10.28 10.06
CA THR A 2 26.67 9.20 9.57
C THR A 2 25.67 9.80 8.57
N PRO A 3 25.49 9.21 7.38
CA PRO A 3 24.58 9.76 6.39
C PRO A 3 23.13 9.68 6.90
N GLN A 4 22.37 10.75 6.75
CA GLN A 4 21.00 10.85 7.28
C GLN A 4 19.98 10.67 6.17
N ILE A 5 18.92 9.92 6.49
CA ILE A 5 17.72 9.84 5.66
C ILE A 5 16.83 11.00 6.06
N ILE A 6 16.45 11.80 5.07
CA ILE A 6 15.56 12.95 5.19
C ILE A 6 14.24 12.57 4.53
N ASP A 7 13.15 12.73 5.27
CA ASP A 7 11.79 12.53 4.79
C ASP A 7 11.20 13.87 4.32
N ASP A 8 10.96 13.99 3.01
CA ASP A 8 10.25 15.12 2.40
C ASP A 8 8.85 14.71 1.90
N THR A 9 8.31 13.62 2.43
CA THR A 9 7.01 13.09 2.01
C THR A 9 5.89 14.08 2.33
N VAL A 10 5.05 14.35 1.33
CA VAL A 10 3.81 15.12 1.48
C VAL A 10 2.64 14.20 1.14
N ALA A 11 1.80 13.87 2.12
CA ALA A 11 0.71 12.90 2.00
C ALA A 11 -0.16 13.10 0.74
N ALA A 12 -0.52 14.36 0.43
CA ALA A 12 -1.36 14.71 -0.71
C ALA A 12 -0.73 14.39 -2.09
N GLN A 13 0.58 14.14 -2.16
CA GLN A 13 1.27 13.79 -3.40
C GLN A 13 1.16 12.30 -3.75
N GLY A 14 0.76 11.44 -2.80
CA GLY A 14 0.54 10.01 -3.05
C GLY A 14 1.81 9.16 -3.23
N TYR A 15 2.97 9.68 -2.82
CA TYR A 15 4.25 8.95 -2.85
C TYR A 15 5.15 9.36 -1.69
N PHE A 16 6.02 8.44 -1.26
CA PHE A 16 7.14 8.76 -0.40
C PHE A 16 8.17 9.55 -1.17
N LYS A 17 8.75 10.58 -0.56
CA LYS A 17 9.86 11.35 -1.12
C LYS A 17 10.97 11.41 -0.09
N VAL A 18 12.02 10.64 -0.31
CA VAL A 18 13.11 10.47 0.64
C VAL A 18 14.43 10.84 0.00
N ARG A 19 15.34 11.39 0.80
CA ARG A 19 16.71 11.70 0.36
C ARG A 19 17.72 11.14 1.36
N LEU A 20 18.79 10.56 0.86
CA LEU A 20 19.92 10.15 1.65
C LEU A 20 21.12 11.05 1.35
N GLY A 21 21.67 11.70 2.38
CA GLY A 21 22.80 12.60 2.21
C GLY A 21 23.31 13.21 3.51
N HIS A 22 24.29 14.11 3.45
CA HIS A 22 24.98 14.59 2.24
C HIS A 22 26.27 13.78 1.99
N PHE A 23 26.61 13.51 0.73
CA PHE A 23 27.83 12.79 0.34
C PHE A 23 28.76 13.63 -0.52
N LEU A 24 30.06 13.34 -0.40
CA LEU A 24 31.07 13.87 -1.31
C LEU A 24 30.95 13.19 -2.71
N PRO A 25 31.59 13.77 -3.75
CA PRO A 25 31.58 13.23 -5.11
C PRO A 25 32.28 11.87 -5.29
N ASP A 26 32.87 11.31 -4.24
CA ASP A 26 33.51 9.99 -4.22
C ASP A 26 32.56 8.86 -3.79
N VAL A 27 31.27 9.16 -3.57
CA VAL A 27 30.23 8.15 -3.27
C VAL A 27 29.27 8.03 -4.45
N GLU A 28 28.94 6.82 -4.86
CA GLU A 28 27.92 6.53 -5.87
C GLU A 28 26.80 5.63 -5.33
N LEU A 29 25.60 5.75 -5.91
CA LEU A 29 24.47 4.87 -5.64
C LEU A 29 24.53 3.62 -6.53
N VAL A 30 24.64 2.46 -5.89
CA VAL A 30 24.66 1.16 -6.58
C VAL A 30 23.24 0.65 -6.80
N SER A 31 22.43 0.64 -5.75
CA SER A 31 21.06 0.13 -5.80
C SER A 31 20.21 0.67 -4.65
N VAL A 32 18.89 0.57 -4.82
CA VAL A 32 17.92 0.83 -3.75
C VAL A 32 17.14 -0.45 -3.49
N SER A 33 16.84 -0.74 -2.24
CA SER A 33 15.89 -1.78 -1.87
C SER A 33 14.63 -1.15 -1.33
N VAL A 34 13.47 -1.67 -1.73
CA VAL A 34 12.14 -1.28 -1.24
C VAL A 34 11.42 -2.55 -0.81
N GLY A 35 10.86 -2.57 0.41
CA GLY A 35 10.16 -3.75 0.94
C GLY A 35 11.03 -5.02 1.01
N GLY A 36 12.34 -4.87 1.15
CA GLY A 36 13.29 -6.00 1.18
C GLY A 36 13.73 -6.53 -0.18
N ARG A 37 13.20 -5.99 -1.29
CA ARG A 37 13.63 -6.36 -2.65
C ARG A 37 14.61 -5.32 -3.19
N PRO A 38 15.80 -5.69 -3.68
CA PRO A 38 16.73 -4.76 -4.30
C PRO A 38 16.33 -4.45 -5.75
N PHE A 39 16.65 -3.25 -6.19
CA PHE A 39 16.43 -2.73 -7.54
C PHE A 39 17.66 -1.96 -7.99
N SER A 40 18.16 -2.29 -9.18
CA SER A 40 19.03 -1.38 -9.94
C SER A 40 18.24 -0.14 -10.38
N ARG A 41 18.95 0.92 -10.78
CA ARG A 41 18.30 2.15 -11.26
C ARG A 41 17.30 1.89 -12.41
N PRO A 42 17.64 1.15 -13.48
CA PRO A 42 16.68 0.87 -14.55
C PRO A 42 15.46 0.06 -14.09
N GLU A 43 15.64 -0.93 -13.21
CA GLU A 43 14.52 -1.73 -12.68
C GLU A 43 13.59 -0.91 -11.78
N ALA A 44 14.16 0.02 -11.02
CA ALA A 44 13.39 0.96 -10.21
C ALA A 44 12.57 1.89 -11.10
N GLU A 45 13.18 2.45 -12.14
CA GLU A 45 12.52 3.34 -13.11
C GLU A 45 11.39 2.63 -13.88
N ASP A 46 11.61 1.39 -14.35
CA ASP A 46 10.59 0.57 -15.04
C ASP A 46 9.37 0.26 -14.14
N ARG A 47 9.61 0.10 -12.83
CA ARG A 47 8.55 -0.08 -11.84
C ARG A 47 7.78 1.21 -11.54
N GLY A 48 8.30 2.38 -11.93
CA GLY A 48 7.73 3.69 -11.62
C GLY A 48 8.28 4.31 -10.32
N PHE A 49 9.40 3.82 -9.82
CA PHE A 49 10.18 4.54 -8.82
C PHE A 49 11.05 5.61 -9.49
N ASP A 50 11.40 6.65 -8.74
CA ASP A 50 12.22 7.76 -9.25
C ASP A 50 13.47 7.91 -8.36
N PRO A 51 14.49 7.05 -8.54
CA PRO A 51 15.82 7.30 -7.98
C PRO A 51 16.47 8.46 -8.72
N HIS A 52 17.03 9.45 -8.03
CA HIS A 52 17.72 10.57 -8.69
C HIS A 52 18.86 11.12 -7.82
N GLU A 53 19.82 11.79 -8.45
CA GLU A 53 20.84 12.55 -7.73
C GLU A 53 20.40 13.99 -7.58
N ALA A 54 20.55 14.53 -6.38
CA ALA A 54 20.26 15.92 -6.05
C ALA A 54 21.58 16.61 -5.63
N PRO A 55 22.18 17.44 -6.50
CA PRO A 55 23.37 18.21 -6.13
C PRO A 55 23.00 19.30 -5.11
N ASN A 56 23.87 19.51 -4.13
CA ASN A 56 23.71 20.55 -3.13
C ASN A 56 24.64 21.74 -3.44
N PRO A 57 24.29 22.98 -3.06
CA PRO A 57 25.10 24.17 -3.35
C PRO A 57 26.51 24.13 -2.76
N ASN A 58 26.72 23.36 -1.70
CA ASN A 58 28.01 23.18 -1.04
C ASN A 58 28.92 22.13 -1.72
N GLY A 59 28.57 21.66 -2.92
CA GLY A 59 29.36 20.69 -3.69
C GLY A 59 29.20 19.23 -3.25
N THR A 60 28.37 18.96 -2.24
CA THR A 60 27.95 17.59 -1.89
C THR A 60 26.74 17.18 -2.74
N ARG A 61 26.36 15.91 -2.69
CA ARG A 61 25.15 15.38 -3.31
C ARG A 61 24.30 14.57 -2.35
N ALA A 62 23.02 14.43 -2.65
CA ALA A 62 22.10 13.52 -2.00
C ALA A 62 21.49 12.58 -3.03
N PHE A 63 21.11 11.38 -2.60
CA PHE A 63 20.41 10.42 -3.42
C PHE A 63 18.93 10.42 -3.04
N GLY A 64 18.09 10.93 -3.94
CA GLY A 64 16.65 10.94 -3.80
C GLY A 64 16.01 9.65 -4.28
N LEU A 65 14.88 9.28 -3.69
CA LEU A 65 14.02 8.21 -4.16
C LEU A 65 12.56 8.63 -3.97
N ARG A 66 11.73 8.46 -5.00
CA ARG A 66 10.27 8.50 -4.86
C ARG A 66 9.65 7.13 -5.08
N VAL A 67 8.72 6.76 -4.19
CA VAL A 67 8.02 5.47 -4.22
C VAL A 67 6.52 5.73 -4.07
N PRO A 68 5.68 5.37 -5.06
CA PRO A 68 4.22 5.51 -4.95
C PRO A 68 3.65 4.75 -3.75
N PHE A 69 2.69 5.34 -3.06
CA PHE A 69 1.97 4.68 -1.95
C PHE A 69 1.19 3.43 -2.42
N ALA A 70 0.75 3.43 -3.67
CA ALA A 70 0.05 2.32 -4.30
C ALA A 70 0.95 1.14 -4.68
N ASP A 71 2.28 1.27 -4.57
CA ASP A 71 3.18 0.17 -4.87
C ASP A 71 2.97 -1.00 -3.89
N PRO A 72 2.85 -2.25 -4.36
CA PRO A 72 2.63 -3.42 -3.49
C PRO A 72 3.71 -3.67 -2.42
N LEU A 73 4.91 -3.09 -2.57
CA LEU A 73 6.00 -3.20 -1.59
C LEU A 73 5.90 -2.17 -0.46
N VAL A 74 5.01 -1.18 -0.59
CA VAL A 74 4.66 -0.26 0.49
C VAL A 74 3.64 -0.93 1.39
N GLN A 75 3.97 -1.05 2.67
CA GLN A 75 3.06 -1.64 3.64
C GLN A 75 1.94 -0.67 3.98
N GLN A 76 0.73 -1.21 4.10
CA GLN A 76 -0.47 -0.46 4.41
C GLN A 76 -1.09 -1.00 5.69
N GLN A 77 -1.43 -0.10 6.62
CA GLN A 77 -2.07 -0.45 7.87
C GLN A 77 -3.28 0.47 8.10
N TYR A 78 -4.47 -0.12 8.22
CA TYR A 78 -5.65 0.62 8.68
C TYR A 78 -5.44 1.07 10.13
N LEU A 79 -5.71 2.34 10.41
CA LEU A 79 -5.66 2.88 11.77
C LEU A 79 -7.08 3.02 12.32
N HIS A 80 -7.78 4.08 11.91
CA HIS A 80 -9.15 4.36 12.35
C HIS A 80 -9.80 5.42 11.45
N GLY A 81 -11.13 5.42 11.36
CA GLY A 81 -11.87 6.38 10.53
C GLY A 81 -11.37 6.35 9.07
N PRO A 82 -11.05 7.50 8.46
CA PRO A 82 -10.49 7.56 7.12
C PRO A 82 -8.96 7.33 7.08
N LEU A 83 -8.30 7.12 8.23
CA LEU A 83 -6.84 7.15 8.33
C LEU A 83 -6.20 5.78 8.09
N ARG A 84 -5.21 5.75 7.20
CA ARG A 84 -4.33 4.62 6.93
C ARG A 84 -2.87 5.05 7.03
N ARG A 85 -2.03 4.20 7.59
CA ARG A 85 -0.58 4.36 7.60
C ARG A 85 0.04 3.62 6.43
N TYR A 86 0.84 4.34 5.65
CA TYR A 86 1.79 3.76 4.71
C TYR A 86 3.15 3.66 5.37
N SER A 87 3.86 2.56 5.17
CA SER A 87 5.22 2.35 5.68
C SER A 87 6.15 1.88 4.56
N LEU A 88 7.23 2.62 4.36
CA LEU A 88 8.28 2.33 3.39
C LEU A 88 9.52 1.84 4.12
N HIS A 89 9.82 0.55 3.98
CA HIS A 89 11.12 -0.01 4.31
C HIS A 89 12.04 0.16 3.11
N LEU A 90 13.14 0.88 3.28
CA LEU A 90 14.11 1.09 2.21
C LEU A 90 15.55 0.91 2.65
N ASN A 91 16.41 0.48 1.73
CA ASN A 91 17.86 0.46 1.94
C ASN A 91 18.55 1.08 0.73
N TYR A 92 19.51 1.98 0.97
CA TYR A 92 20.42 2.46 -0.06
C TYR A 92 21.71 1.66 0.00
N THR A 93 22.12 1.08 -1.13
CA THR A 93 23.45 0.47 -1.28
C THR A 93 24.33 1.45 -2.04
N LEU A 94 25.41 1.89 -1.39
CA LEU A 94 26.33 2.89 -1.87
C LEU A 94 27.72 2.27 -2.03
N ARG A 95 28.56 2.87 -2.87
CA ARG A 95 29.96 2.48 -3.04
C ARG A 95 30.87 3.69 -2.97
N LEU A 96 31.98 3.56 -2.24
CA LEU A 96 33.08 4.51 -2.26
C LEU A 96 33.92 4.27 -3.51
N LEU A 97 34.08 5.29 -4.35
CA LEU A 97 34.87 5.23 -5.58
C LEU A 97 36.37 5.13 -5.30
N SER A 98 36.84 5.67 -4.16
CA SER A 98 38.25 5.67 -3.77
C SER A 98 38.75 4.29 -3.34
N THR A 99 37.94 3.53 -2.60
CA THR A 99 38.30 2.20 -2.06
C THR A 99 37.60 1.04 -2.76
N GLY A 100 36.48 1.31 -3.45
CA GLY A 100 35.60 0.28 -4.00
C GLY A 100 34.68 -0.37 -2.96
N GLU A 101 34.77 0.02 -1.68
CA GLU A 101 33.98 -0.57 -0.60
C GLU A 101 32.51 -0.15 -0.69
N ALA A 102 31.62 -1.13 -0.52
CA ALA A 102 30.19 -0.90 -0.48
C ALA A 102 29.67 -0.81 0.96
N PHE A 103 28.67 0.03 1.18
CA PHE A 103 27.99 0.15 2.46
C PHE A 103 26.49 0.41 2.25
N THR A 104 25.70 0.08 3.27
CA THR A 104 24.24 0.17 3.21
C THR A 104 23.72 1.13 4.28
N GLN A 105 22.75 1.96 3.91
CA GLN A 105 21.97 2.75 4.88
C GLN A 105 20.50 2.36 4.80
N ALA A 106 19.96 1.89 5.92
CA ALA A 106 18.57 1.47 6.06
C ALA A 106 17.68 2.62 6.55
N GLY A 107 16.42 2.62 6.11
CA GLY A 107 15.40 3.58 6.49
C GLY A 107 14.02 2.96 6.62
N LEU A 108 13.25 3.50 7.56
CA LEU A 108 11.83 3.25 7.71
C LEU A 108 11.12 4.58 7.78
N ILE A 109 10.25 4.84 6.82
CA ILE A 109 9.50 6.08 6.71
C ILE A 109 8.01 5.75 6.73
N THR A 110 7.24 6.51 7.51
CA THR A 110 5.80 6.27 7.68
C THR A 110 5.02 7.54 7.38
N CYS A 111 3.90 7.41 6.67
CA CYS A 111 3.01 8.52 6.37
C CYS A 111 1.56 8.12 6.64
N ASP A 112 0.86 8.90 7.47
CA ASP A 112 -0.55 8.69 7.78
C ASP A 112 -1.40 9.54 6.83
N VAL A 113 -2.31 8.90 6.09
CA VAL A 113 -3.08 9.52 5.01
C VAL A 113 -4.57 9.26 5.23
N PRO A 114 -5.43 10.29 5.17
CA PRO A 114 -6.88 10.14 5.33
C PRO A 114 -7.56 9.73 4.00
N ASP A 115 -7.20 8.57 3.45
CA ASP A 115 -7.65 8.09 2.13
C ASP A 115 -8.46 6.78 2.16
N VAL A 116 -8.88 6.37 3.35
CA VAL A 116 -9.73 5.20 3.52
C VAL A 116 -11.18 5.55 3.22
N VAL A 117 -11.75 4.83 2.26
CA VAL A 117 -13.19 4.78 2.00
C VAL A 117 -13.67 3.42 2.49
N PRO A 118 -14.51 3.36 3.56
CA PRO A 118 -15.07 2.10 4.00
C PRO A 118 -16.11 1.58 2.98
N PRO A 119 -16.35 0.26 2.93
CA PRO A 119 -17.43 -0.28 2.12
C PRO A 119 -18.78 0.23 2.63
N SER A 120 -19.73 0.38 1.71
CA SER A 120 -21.11 0.77 2.04
C SER A 120 -22.08 -0.36 1.72
N PHE A 121 -23.14 -0.50 2.52
CA PHE A 121 -24.09 -1.60 2.42
C PHE A 121 -25.50 -1.08 2.18
N GLN A 122 -26.22 -1.72 1.26
CA GLN A 122 -27.61 -1.43 0.95
C GLN A 122 -28.41 -2.73 0.91
N GLY A 123 -29.44 -2.80 1.74
CA GLY A 123 -30.40 -3.90 1.74
C GLY A 123 -31.56 -3.62 0.79
N SER A 124 -32.06 -4.66 0.13
CA SER A 124 -33.27 -4.59 -0.70
C SER A 124 -34.08 -5.88 -0.64
N CYS A 125 -35.36 -5.80 -0.98
CA CYS A 125 -36.22 -6.97 -1.14
C CYS A 125 -36.33 -7.30 -2.62
N GLU A 126 -35.81 -8.45 -3.01
CA GLU A 126 -35.98 -9.02 -4.35
C GLU A 126 -37.12 -10.05 -4.36
N ALA A 127 -37.53 -10.48 -5.54
CA ALA A 127 -38.56 -11.52 -5.68
C ALA A 127 -38.10 -12.83 -5.01
N GLY A 128 -38.65 -13.11 -3.82
CA GLY A 128 -38.38 -14.33 -3.05
C GLY A 128 -37.04 -14.34 -2.30
N ALA A 129 -36.35 -13.20 -2.16
CA ALA A 129 -35.08 -13.11 -1.46
C ALA A 129 -34.87 -11.75 -0.78
N LEU A 130 -34.08 -11.74 0.29
CA LEU A 130 -33.45 -10.52 0.80
C LEU A 130 -32.10 -10.37 0.12
N ALA A 131 -31.82 -9.18 -0.40
CA ALA A 131 -30.56 -8.87 -1.05
C ALA A 131 -29.77 -7.83 -0.26
N LEU A 132 -28.45 -7.99 -0.30
CA LEU A 132 -27.47 -7.07 0.25
C LEU A 132 -26.48 -6.74 -0.86
N LEU A 133 -26.39 -5.47 -1.20
CA LEU A 133 -25.37 -4.92 -2.08
C LEU A 133 -24.32 -4.19 -1.24
N MET A 134 -23.09 -4.68 -1.26
CA MET A 134 -21.93 -4.01 -0.72
C MET A 134 -21.19 -3.31 -1.85
N THR A 135 -21.02 -1.99 -1.77
CA THR A 135 -20.09 -1.27 -2.64
C THR A 135 -18.71 -1.31 -2.00
N HIS A 136 -17.72 -1.81 -2.73
CA HIS A 136 -16.33 -1.87 -2.29
C HIS A 136 -15.76 -0.48 -2.02
N GLY A 137 -14.81 -0.40 -1.09
CA GLY A 137 -14.14 0.81 -0.65
C GLY A 137 -12.70 0.89 -1.19
N THR A 138 -11.78 1.41 -0.38
CA THR A 138 -10.34 1.39 -0.69
C THR A 138 -9.55 0.35 0.12
N LEU A 139 -10.22 -0.32 1.08
CA LEU A 139 -9.63 -1.32 1.98
C LEU A 139 -10.43 -2.63 2.12
N ASP A 140 -11.60 -2.72 1.50
CA ASP A 140 -12.46 -3.90 1.44
C ASP A 140 -11.71 -5.18 1.02
N ARG A 141 -10.71 -5.09 0.12
CA ARG A 141 -9.86 -6.23 -0.26
C ARG A 141 -9.14 -6.92 0.89
N PHE A 142 -8.97 -6.23 2.03
CA PHE A 142 -8.35 -6.79 3.23
C PHE A 142 -9.38 -7.32 4.22
N TRP A 143 -10.67 -7.14 3.94
CA TRP A 143 -11.78 -7.44 4.82
C TRP A 143 -12.60 -8.59 4.21
N VAL A 144 -13.21 -9.40 5.05
CA VAL A 144 -14.13 -10.46 4.61
C VAL A 144 -15.49 -10.12 5.22
N PRO A 145 -16.56 -9.93 4.42
CA PRO A 145 -17.89 -9.68 4.96
C PRO A 145 -18.46 -10.95 5.61
N TYR A 146 -19.31 -10.80 6.62
CA TYR A 146 -19.93 -11.91 7.35
C TYR A 146 -21.46 -11.75 7.41
N VAL A 147 -22.19 -12.87 7.39
CA VAL A 147 -23.58 -12.95 7.87
C VAL A 147 -23.59 -13.85 9.10
N GLY A 148 -23.91 -13.27 10.26
CA GLY A 148 -23.67 -13.93 11.54
C GLY A 148 -22.18 -14.28 11.69
N GLU A 149 -21.88 -15.52 12.06
CA GLU A 149 -20.51 -16.03 12.23
C GLU A 149 -19.91 -16.62 10.95
N ARG A 150 -20.57 -16.47 9.79
CA ARG A 150 -20.14 -17.11 8.54
C ARG A 150 -19.49 -16.09 7.60
N PRO A 151 -18.22 -16.32 7.18
CA PRO A 151 -17.60 -15.49 6.17
C PRO A 151 -18.33 -15.69 4.84
N LEU A 152 -18.55 -14.59 4.14
CA LEU A 152 -19.16 -14.56 2.82
C LEU A 152 -18.06 -14.45 1.77
N SER A 153 -17.95 -15.50 0.99
CA SER A 153 -17.21 -15.51 -0.26
C SER A 153 -17.93 -16.48 -1.19
N GLN A 154 -17.65 -16.42 -2.49
CA GLN A 154 -18.19 -17.42 -3.44
C GLN A 154 -17.90 -18.86 -3.00
N LEU A 155 -16.80 -19.09 -2.26
CA LEU A 155 -16.40 -20.42 -1.80
C LEU A 155 -17.01 -20.83 -0.44
N ALA A 156 -17.31 -19.85 0.42
CA ALA A 156 -17.74 -20.09 1.80
C ALA A 156 -19.25 -19.92 2.04
N ALA A 157 -19.95 -19.27 1.10
CA ALA A 157 -21.38 -19.05 1.23
C ALA A 157 -22.19 -20.36 1.14
N PRO A 158 -23.29 -20.49 1.91
CA PRO A 158 -24.23 -21.59 1.76
C PRO A 158 -24.71 -21.75 0.31
N HIS A 159 -24.89 -22.99 -0.15
CA HIS A 159 -25.35 -23.27 -1.52
C HIS A 159 -26.72 -22.65 -1.86
N SER A 160 -27.54 -22.36 -0.84
CA SER A 160 -28.82 -21.68 -1.03
C SER A 160 -28.66 -20.19 -1.33
N TYR A 161 -27.52 -19.58 -1.01
CA TYR A 161 -27.29 -18.15 -1.21
C TYR A 161 -26.74 -17.93 -2.62
N ARG A 162 -27.20 -16.85 -3.26
CA ARG A 162 -26.61 -16.39 -4.52
C ARG A 162 -25.60 -15.31 -4.18
N VAL A 163 -24.36 -15.50 -4.62
CA VAL A 163 -23.26 -14.57 -4.38
C VAL A 163 -22.58 -14.23 -5.69
N SER A 164 -22.36 -12.94 -5.93
CA SER A 164 -21.54 -12.45 -7.04
C SER A 164 -20.67 -11.29 -6.57
N ASP A 165 -19.47 -11.19 -7.15
CA ASP A 165 -18.51 -10.12 -6.86
C ASP A 165 -17.91 -9.66 -8.19
N ASP A 166 -17.96 -8.36 -8.47
CA ASP A 166 -17.46 -7.74 -9.70
C ASP A 166 -16.31 -6.74 -9.47
N ASP A 167 -15.57 -6.91 -8.36
CA ASP A 167 -14.50 -6.02 -7.84
C ASP A 167 -14.97 -4.62 -7.41
N ARG A 168 -16.16 -4.18 -7.84
CA ARG A 168 -16.77 -2.91 -7.42
C ARG A 168 -17.93 -3.12 -6.45
N HIS A 169 -18.67 -4.19 -6.62
CA HIS A 169 -19.78 -4.57 -5.78
C HIS A 169 -19.75 -6.06 -5.46
N PHE A 170 -20.04 -6.36 -4.20
CA PHE A 170 -20.38 -7.70 -3.75
C PHE A 170 -21.90 -7.76 -3.53
N HIS A 171 -22.57 -8.69 -4.20
CA HIS A 171 -24.00 -8.93 -4.08
C HIS A 171 -24.26 -10.27 -3.42
N LEU A 172 -25.12 -10.26 -2.42
CA LEU A 172 -25.65 -11.42 -1.73
C LEU A 172 -27.17 -11.41 -1.86
N ALA A 173 -27.76 -12.48 -2.37
CA ALA A 173 -29.19 -12.72 -2.26
C ALA A 173 -29.45 -14.00 -1.45
N VAL A 174 -30.19 -13.82 -0.35
CA VAL A 174 -30.60 -14.87 0.59
C VAL A 174 -32.07 -15.20 0.33
N PRO A 175 -32.41 -16.40 -0.16
CA PRO A 175 -33.80 -16.80 -0.35
C PRO A 175 -34.59 -16.70 0.95
N LEU A 176 -35.86 -16.28 0.87
CA LEU A 176 -36.67 -16.05 2.06
C LEU A 176 -36.72 -17.29 2.96
N LEU A 177 -36.78 -18.51 2.41
CA LEU A 177 -36.87 -19.76 3.17
C LEU A 177 -35.51 -20.34 3.61
N ALA A 178 -34.42 -19.57 3.48
CA ALA A 178 -33.10 -20.09 3.80
C ALA A 178 -32.88 -20.22 5.30
N ALA A 179 -32.13 -21.26 5.69
CA ALA A 179 -31.74 -21.46 7.07
C ALA A 179 -30.86 -20.30 7.57
N GLY A 180 -31.22 -19.71 8.71
CA GLY A 180 -30.51 -18.57 9.30
C GLY A 180 -31.25 -17.22 9.19
N LEU A 181 -32.37 -17.17 8.48
CA LEU A 181 -33.30 -16.04 8.54
C LEU A 181 -34.22 -16.14 9.75
N VAL A 182 -34.42 -15.02 10.42
CA VAL A 182 -35.39 -14.85 11.51
C VAL A 182 -36.48 -13.91 10.99
N TYR A 183 -37.74 -14.28 11.23
CA TYR A 183 -38.90 -13.46 10.88
C TYR A 183 -39.50 -12.91 12.17
N GLU A 184 -39.87 -11.64 12.15
CA GLU A 184 -40.70 -11.00 13.17
C GLU A 184 -42.18 -11.04 12.76
#